data_AF-A0A497JL77-F1
#
_entry.id   AF-A0A497JL77-F1
#
_cell.length_a   1.000
_cell.length_b   1.000
_cell.length_c   1.000
_cell.angle_alpha   90.00
_cell.angle_beta   90.00
_cell.angle_gamma   90.00
#
_symmetry.space_group_name_H-M   'P 1'
#
loop_
_entity.id
_entity.type
_entity.pdbx_description
1 polymer ?
#
loop_
_entity_poly.entity_id
_entity_poly.type
_entity_poly.pdbx_seq_one_letter_code
_entity_poly.pdbx_strand_id
1 'polypeptide(L)'
;MVTVAKIKLLLPDNVLIALTDDQDAGTINETLIAEIINDGYAYIGSAAPQASEAAQDEFVKNYTLAYLHAYAGLDEKARNYQEMYTRLLETLSPDKPLSSGGIAVSSNDREFTDDELEEW
;
A
#
# COMPACT_ATOMS: atom_id res chain seq x y z
N MET A 1 -14.25 -1.81 -7.91
CA MET A 1 -14.32 -2.83 -6.84
C MET A 1 -13.35 -4.02 -6.99
N VAL A 2 -12.62 -4.36 -5.92
CA VAL A 2 -11.76 -5.54 -5.69
C VAL A 2 -12.63 -6.75 -5.35
N THR A 3 -12.29 -7.92 -5.89
CA THR A 3 -13.01 -9.18 -5.67
C THR A 3 -12.03 -10.31 -5.37
N VAL A 4 -12.52 -11.41 -4.79
CA VAL A 4 -11.72 -12.63 -4.54
C VAL A 4 -11.04 -13.12 -5.82
N ALA A 5 -11.74 -13.10 -6.96
CA ALA A 5 -11.19 -13.47 -8.27
C ALA A 5 -10.00 -12.59 -8.67
N LYS A 6 -10.05 -11.27 -8.39
CA LYS A 6 -8.91 -10.37 -8.65
C LYS A 6 -7.71 -10.69 -7.75
N ILE A 7 -7.93 -11.07 -6.49
CA ILE A 7 -6.86 -11.50 -5.58
C ILE A 7 -6.22 -12.82 -6.04
N LYS A 8 -7.04 -13.77 -6.53
CA LYS A 8 -6.58 -15.02 -7.15
C LYS A 8 -5.71 -14.83 -8.39
N LEU A 9 -5.91 -13.75 -9.15
CA LEU A 9 -5.06 -13.43 -10.30
C LEU A 9 -3.70 -12.83 -9.90
N LEU A 10 -3.55 -12.35 -8.66
CA LEU A 10 -2.34 -11.65 -8.21
C LEU A 10 -1.33 -12.59 -7.55
N LEU A 11 -1.79 -13.70 -7.00
CA LEU A 11 -0.97 -14.68 -6.30
C LEU A 11 -1.30 -16.07 -6.82
N PRO A 12 -0.31 -16.95 -7.01
CA PRO A 12 -0.58 -18.32 -7.43
C PRO A 12 -1.31 -19.09 -6.32
N ASP A 13 -2.16 -20.04 -6.72
CA ASP A 13 -3.09 -20.73 -5.83
C ASP A 13 -2.41 -21.41 -4.64
N ASN A 14 -1.23 -21.99 -4.85
CA ASN A 14 -0.43 -22.60 -3.77
C ASN A 14 -0.01 -21.60 -2.68
N VAL A 15 0.25 -20.36 -3.07
CA VAL A 15 0.55 -19.27 -2.12
C VAL A 15 -0.73 -18.86 -1.41
N LEU A 16 -1.84 -18.70 -2.13
CA LEU A 16 -3.11 -18.33 -1.50
C LEU A 16 -3.61 -19.38 -0.51
N ILE A 17 -3.47 -20.67 -0.83
CA ILE A 17 -3.75 -21.76 0.10
C ILE A 17 -2.89 -21.57 1.36
N ALA A 18 -1.58 -21.44 1.23
CA ALA A 18 -0.68 -21.25 2.38
C ALA A 18 -0.97 -19.97 3.18
N LEU A 19 -1.48 -18.91 2.54
CA LEU A 19 -1.83 -17.65 3.17
C LEU A 19 -3.20 -17.66 3.85
N THR A 20 -4.06 -18.60 3.48
CA THR A 20 -5.45 -18.68 3.96
C THR A 20 -5.72 -19.96 4.75
N ASP A 21 -4.66 -20.71 5.05
CA ASP A 21 -4.72 -22.08 5.54
C ASP A 21 -5.39 -22.16 6.91
N ASP A 22 -6.69 -22.42 6.85
CA ASP A 22 -7.43 -23.11 7.89
C ASP A 22 -6.90 -24.56 7.85
N GLN A 23 -6.23 -24.99 8.92
CA GLN A 23 -5.18 -26.02 8.98
C GLN A 23 -5.49 -27.45 8.45
N ASP A 24 -6.53 -27.73 7.68
CA ASP A 24 -6.90 -29.11 7.31
C ASP A 24 -7.43 -29.34 5.87
N ALA A 25 -7.65 -28.31 5.04
CA ALA A 25 -8.39 -28.51 3.77
C ALA A 25 -7.55 -28.51 2.48
N GLY A 26 -6.38 -27.88 2.45
CA GLY A 26 -5.59 -27.72 1.22
C GLY A 26 -6.31 -26.92 0.12
N THR A 27 -7.30 -26.10 0.50
CA THR A 27 -8.10 -25.27 -0.39
C THR A 27 -8.00 -23.81 0.03
N ILE A 28 -8.22 -22.89 -0.93
CA ILE A 28 -8.21 -21.46 -0.66
C ILE A 28 -9.44 -21.12 0.18
N ASN A 29 -9.24 -20.49 1.35
CA ASN A 29 -10.36 -19.97 2.14
C ASN A 29 -10.89 -18.67 1.52
N GLU A 30 -11.75 -18.80 0.51
CA GLU A 30 -12.36 -17.67 -0.19
C GLU A 30 -13.24 -16.81 0.71
N THR A 31 -13.82 -17.40 1.76
CA THR A 31 -14.61 -16.67 2.76
C THR A 31 -13.73 -15.71 3.53
N LEU A 32 -12.57 -16.16 4.03
CA LEU A 32 -11.60 -15.31 4.71
C LEU A 32 -11.13 -14.15 3.80
N ILE A 33 -10.83 -14.44 2.53
CA ILE A 33 -10.43 -13.38 1.58
C ILE A 33 -11.57 -12.36 1.42
N ALA A 34 -12.82 -12.82 1.29
CA ALA A 34 -13.97 -11.93 1.16
C ALA A 34 -14.20 -11.06 2.41
N GLU A 35 -14.03 -11.64 3.60
CA GLU A 35 -14.10 -10.93 4.88
C GLU A 35 -13.04 -9.84 4.96
N ILE A 36 -11.78 -10.15 4.67
CA ILE A 36 -10.69 -9.17 4.68
C ILE A 36 -10.91 -8.06 3.65
N ILE A 37 -11.46 -8.37 2.47
CA ILE A 37 -11.80 -7.35 1.46
C ILE A 37 -12.88 -6.41 1.99
N ASN A 38 -13.93 -6.94 2.61
CA ASN A 38 -15.01 -6.13 3.19
C ASN A 38 -14.50 -5.24 4.33
N ASP A 39 -13.68 -5.80 5.22
CA ASP A 39 -13.02 -5.05 6.29
C ASP A 39 -12.13 -3.94 5.72
N GLY A 40 -11.39 -4.24 4.65
CA GLY A 40 -10.57 -3.27 3.93
C GLY A 40 -11.41 -2.10 3.41
N TYR A 41 -12.54 -2.37 2.76
CA TYR A 41 -13.44 -1.32 2.29
C TYR A 41 -14.04 -0.49 3.43
N ALA A 42 -14.43 -1.12 4.54
CA ALA A 42 -14.94 -0.42 5.71
C ALA A 42 -13.87 0.49 6.33
N TYR A 43 -12.66 -0.04 6.53
CA TYR A 43 -11.53 0.69 7.09
C TYR A 43 -11.10 1.85 6.19
N ILE A 44 -10.83 1.59 4.91
CA ILE A 44 -10.37 2.60 3.96
C ILE A 44 -11.46 3.63 3.66
N GLY A 45 -12.71 3.21 3.57
CA GLY A 45 -13.84 4.13 3.41
C GLY A 45 -13.97 5.09 4.60
N SER A 46 -13.67 4.63 5.82
CA SER A 46 -13.63 5.50 7.00
C SER A 46 -12.39 6.39 7.07
N ALA A 47 -11.24 5.90 6.61
CA ALA A 47 -9.95 6.59 6.69
C ALA A 47 -9.75 7.62 5.57
N ALA A 48 -10.30 7.36 4.38
CA ALA A 48 -10.18 8.22 3.20
C ALA A 48 -11.51 8.30 2.43
N PRO A 49 -12.56 8.91 3.02
CA PRO A 49 -13.88 9.01 2.40
C PRO A 49 -13.87 9.83 1.09
N GLN A 50 -12.90 10.73 0.92
CA GLN A 50 -12.69 11.54 -0.29
C GLN A 50 -11.92 10.83 -1.41
N ALA A 51 -11.40 9.61 -1.17
CA ALA A 51 -10.64 8.89 -2.17
C ALA A 51 -11.53 8.49 -3.36
N SER A 52 -10.97 8.56 -4.58
CA SER A 52 -11.66 8.03 -5.76
C SER A 52 -11.83 6.51 -5.64
N GLU A 53 -12.86 5.96 -6.29
CA GLU A 53 -13.11 4.50 -6.26
C GLU A 53 -11.87 3.69 -6.72
N ALA A 54 -11.14 4.21 -7.71
CA ALA A 54 -9.90 3.58 -8.19
C ALA A 54 -8.79 3.56 -7.11
N ALA A 55 -8.66 4.63 -6.34
CA ALA A 55 -7.70 4.71 -5.24
C ALA A 55 -8.12 3.81 -4.07
N GLN A 56 -9.42 3.79 -3.74
CA GLN A 56 -9.97 2.88 -2.72
C GLN A 56 -9.70 1.42 -3.08
N ASP A 57 -9.93 1.02 -4.34
CA ASP A 57 -9.62 -0.32 -4.83
C ASP A 57 -8.14 -0.69 -4.62
N GLU A 58 -7.23 0.24 -4.93
CA GLU A 58 -5.79 0.01 -4.76
C GLU A 58 -5.40 -0.15 -3.28
N PHE A 59 -5.99 0.66 -2.40
CA PHE A 59 -5.74 0.54 -0.96
C PHE A 59 -6.30 -0.77 -0.41
N VAL A 60 -7.51 -1.15 -0.81
CA VAL A 60 -8.14 -2.39 -0.34
C VAL A 60 -7.34 -3.60 -0.81
N LYS A 61 -6.82 -3.56 -2.04
CA LYS A 61 -5.92 -4.60 -2.54
C LYS A 61 -4.68 -4.74 -1.65
N ASN A 62 -3.99 -3.64 -1.35
CA ASN A 62 -2.78 -3.66 -0.54
C ASN A 62 -3.07 -4.04 0.93
N TYR A 63 -4.18 -3.58 1.48
CA TYR A 63 -4.68 -3.98 2.80
C TYR A 63 -4.92 -5.49 2.87
N THR A 64 -5.62 -6.04 1.87
CA THR A 64 -5.94 -7.47 1.79
C THR A 64 -4.66 -8.31 1.73
N LEU A 65 -3.68 -7.90 0.91
CA LEU A 65 -2.39 -8.58 0.82
C LEU A 65 -1.60 -8.50 2.13
N ALA A 66 -1.61 -7.35 2.82
CA ALA A 66 -0.93 -7.20 4.09
C ALA A 66 -1.49 -8.16 5.15
N TYR A 67 -2.83 -8.23 5.28
CA TYR A 67 -3.49 -9.11 6.24
C TYR A 67 -3.26 -10.59 5.92
N LEU A 68 -3.39 -10.99 4.65
CA LEU A 68 -3.11 -12.37 4.23
C LEU A 68 -1.68 -12.81 4.57
N HIS A 69 -0.69 -11.94 4.33
CA HIS A 69 0.70 -12.24 4.70
C HIS A 69 0.93 -12.24 6.21
N ALA A 70 0.22 -11.39 6.96
CA ALA A 70 0.29 -11.38 8.43
C ALA A 70 -0.29 -12.67 9.03
N TYR A 71 -1.43 -13.15 8.52
CA TYR A 71 -2.02 -14.42 8.95
C TYR A 71 -1.10 -15.61 8.71
N ALA A 72 -0.28 -15.57 7.65
CA ALA A 72 0.71 -16.60 7.35
C ALA A 72 2.02 -16.48 8.16
N GLY A 73 2.14 -15.50 9.06
CA GLY A 73 3.38 -15.22 9.80
C GLY A 73 4.52 -14.65 8.94
N LEU A 74 4.21 -14.14 7.75
CA LEU A 74 5.17 -13.50 6.84
C LEU A 74 5.25 -12.00 7.11
N ASP A 75 5.62 -11.65 8.34
CA ASP A 75 5.55 -10.28 8.89
C ASP A 75 6.29 -9.23 8.07
N GLU A 76 7.44 -9.59 7.50
CA GLU A 76 8.24 -8.67 6.68
C GLU A 76 7.50 -8.30 5.38
N LYS A 77 6.87 -9.27 4.73
CA LYS A 77 6.05 -9.02 3.54
C LYS A 77 4.77 -8.26 3.89
N ALA A 78 4.13 -8.64 4.99
CA ALA A 78 2.95 -7.94 5.50
C ALA A 78 3.24 -6.45 5.75
N ARG A 79 4.39 -6.15 6.38
CA ARG A 79 4.83 -4.78 6.65
C ARG A 79 5.05 -3.97 5.37
N ASN A 80 5.64 -4.56 4.34
CA ASN A 80 5.84 -3.86 3.06
C ASN A 80 4.51 -3.42 2.44
N TYR A 81 3.51 -4.30 2.41
CA TYR A 81 2.17 -3.95 1.90
C TYR A 81 1.45 -2.97 2.82
N GLN A 82 1.66 -3.07 4.13
CA GLN A 82 1.13 -2.14 5.11
C GLN A 82 1.67 -0.72 4.91
N GLU A 83 2.98 -0.58 4.73
CA GLU A 83 3.61 0.71 4.43
C GLU A 83 3.11 1.28 3.11
N MET A 84 2.90 0.44 2.10
CA MET A 84 2.37 0.90 0.81
C MET A 84 0.99 1.55 0.93
N TYR A 85 0.01 0.86 1.55
CA TYR A 85 -1.31 1.48 1.70
C TYR A 85 -1.30 2.64 2.71
N THR A 86 -0.46 2.58 3.75
CA THR A 86 -0.35 3.68 4.73
C THR A 86 0.18 4.95 4.08
N ARG A 87 1.26 4.86 3.30
CA ARG A 87 1.80 6.01 2.55
C ARG A 87 0.76 6.60 1.60
N LEU A 88 -0.01 5.73 0.94
CA LEU A 88 -1.06 6.19 0.05
C LEU A 88 -2.27 6.83 0.77
N LEU A 89 -2.57 6.43 2.00
CA LEU A 89 -3.57 7.10 2.84
C LEU A 89 -3.04 8.44 3.36
N GLU A 90 -1.75 8.53 3.66
CA GLU A 90 -1.10 9.77 4.10
C GLU A 90 -1.06 10.83 3.00
N THR A 91 -0.89 10.44 1.72
CA THR A 91 -0.96 11.41 0.60
C THR A 91 -2.36 11.99 0.40
N LEU A 92 -3.40 11.31 0.88
CA LEU A 92 -4.80 11.75 0.77
C LEU A 92 -5.31 12.49 2.02
N SER A 93 -4.52 12.54 3.09
CA SER A 93 -4.84 13.26 4.33
C SER A 93 -4.25 14.69 4.26
N PRO A 94 -5.06 15.73 4.01
CA PRO A 94 -4.55 17.10 3.84
C PRO A 94 -4.01 17.73 5.15
N ASP A 95 -4.27 17.14 6.31
CA ASP A 95 -4.00 17.75 7.63
C ASP A 95 -2.72 17.26 8.33
N LYS A 96 -1.91 16.39 7.72
CA LYS A 96 -0.55 16.14 8.25
C LYS A 96 0.37 17.22 7.70
N PRO A 97 0.96 18.11 8.54
CA PRO A 97 2.13 18.85 8.09
C PRO A 97 3.14 17.79 7.66
N LEU A 98 3.50 17.82 6.38
CA LEU A 98 4.66 17.11 5.86
C LEU A 98 5.78 17.34 6.88
N SER A 99 6.09 16.34 7.69
CA SER A 99 7.39 16.27 8.35
C SER A 99 8.36 16.20 7.21
N SER A 100 8.83 17.36 6.80
CA SER A 100 9.69 17.59 5.66
C SER A 100 11.05 16.96 5.94
N GLY A 101 11.13 15.65 5.82
CA GLY A 101 12.28 15.00 5.21
C GLY A 101 12.23 15.27 3.71
N GLY A 102 12.10 16.54 3.32
CA GLY A 102 12.27 16.94 1.94
C GLY A 102 13.74 16.73 1.64
N ILE A 103 14.05 15.88 0.67
CA ILE A 103 15.28 16.11 -0.10
C ILE A 103 15.02 17.42 -0.82
N ALA A 104 15.42 18.52 -0.18
CA ALA A 104 15.46 19.82 -0.81
C ALA A 104 16.57 19.78 -1.87
N VAL A 105 16.23 19.35 -3.08
CA VAL A 105 17.04 19.69 -4.25
C VAL A 105 16.70 21.14 -4.57
N SER A 106 17.31 22.07 -3.84
CA SER A 106 17.39 23.46 -4.28
C SER A 106 18.38 23.50 -5.44
N SER A 107 17.90 23.27 -6.66
CA SER A 107 18.56 23.79 -7.85
C SER A 107 18.34 25.30 -7.85
N ASN A 108 19.08 26.03 -7.00
CA ASN A 108 19.28 27.44 -7.28
C ASN A 108 20.14 27.49 -8.54
N ASP A 109 19.66 28.20 -9.56
CA ASP A 109 20.54 28.64 -10.63
C ASP A 109 21.66 29.44 -9.99
N ARG A 110 22.87 28.88 -10.02
CA ARG A 110 24.06 29.56 -9.51
C ARG A 110 24.45 30.60 -10.55
N GLU A 111 24.14 31.86 -10.30
CA GLU A 111 24.76 32.97 -11.01
C GLU A 111 26.22 33.03 -10.55
N PHE A 112 27.14 32.65 -11.45
CA PHE A 112 28.57 32.83 -11.24
C PHE A 112 28.85 34.34 -11.21
N THR A 113 29.58 34.80 -10.21
CA THR A 113 30.08 36.17 -10.19
C THR A 113 31.22 36.31 -11.21
N ASP A 114 31.37 37.49 -11.82
CA ASP A 114 32.40 37.76 -12.83
C ASP A 114 33.82 37.37 -12.36
N ASP A 115 34.09 37.52 -11.06
CA ASP A 115 35.36 37.12 -10.44
C ASP A 115 35.66 35.61 -10.51
N GLU A 116 34.65 34.73 -10.53
CA GLU A 116 34.83 33.28 -10.64
C GLU A 116 35.05 32.80 -12.09
N LEU A 117 34.68 33.62 -13.07
CA LEU A 117 34.86 33.32 -14.50
C LEU A 117 36.26 33.63 -15.03
N GLU A 118 37.01 34.52 -14.37
CA GLU A 118 38.39 34.86 -14.75
C GLU A 118 39.44 33.83 -14.30
N GLU A 119 39.13 32.98 -13.31
CA GLU A 119 40.09 32.01 -12.74
C GLU A 119 40.08 30.63 -13.45
N TRP A 120 39.16 30.41 -14.40
CA TRP A 120 39.05 29.19 -15.21
C TRP A 120 39.68 29.34 -16.60
#